data_AF-A0A7S1ES38-F1
#
_entry.id   AF-A0A7S1ES38-F1
#
_cell.length_a   1.000
_cell.length_b   1.000
_cell.length_c   1.000
_cell.angle_alpha   90.00
_cell.angle_beta   90.00
_cell.angle_gamma   90.00
#
_symmetry.space_group_name_H-M   'P 1'
#
loop_
_entity.id
_entity.type
_entity.pdbx_description
1 polymer ?
#
loop_
_entity_poly.entity_id
_entity_poly.type
_entity_poly.pdbx_seq_one_letter_code
_entity_poly.pdbx_strand_id
1 'polypeptide(L)'
;LEAKVSEGSEEEAVHTGLAKVYIDGNVSPEHFLETNNFYNTEAVGKYCEKRDPYLAVVAYRKGKCDDELIKTTNDNALFKEQARYLVDREEPELWKKVLSSENPHRKLVV
;
A
#
# COMPACT_ATOMS: atom_id res chain seq x y z
N LEU A 1 19.53 21.52 -22.15
CA LEU A 1 18.83 20.44 -21.42
C LEU A 1 18.25 20.94 -20.07
N GLU A 2 18.11 22.26 -19.87
CA GLU A 2 17.82 22.87 -18.55
C GLU A 2 16.70 23.93 -18.61
N ALA A 3 15.81 23.86 -19.62
CA ALA A 3 14.79 24.89 -19.88
C ALA A 3 13.38 24.32 -20.07
N LYS A 4 13.07 23.21 -19.38
CA LYS A 4 11.71 22.68 -19.17
C LYS A 4 11.53 22.11 -17.76
N VAL A 5 12.26 22.65 -16.79
CA VAL A 5 12.16 22.33 -15.35
C VAL A 5 11.59 23.56 -14.62
N SER A 6 10.48 24.05 -15.13
CA SER A 6 9.69 25.12 -14.50
C SER A 6 8.27 25.03 -15.07
N GLU A 7 7.61 23.94 -14.75
CA GLU A 7 6.16 23.85 -14.83
C GLU A 7 5.76 23.06 -13.59
N GLY A 8 5.06 23.69 -12.66
CA GLY A 8 4.64 23.08 -11.41
C GLY A 8 3.73 21.89 -11.67
N SER A 9 4.32 20.70 -11.78
CA SER A 9 3.60 19.44 -11.70
C SER A 9 4.03 18.75 -10.42
N GLU A 10 3.03 18.35 -9.63
CA GLU A 10 3.14 17.35 -8.57
C GLU A 10 3.58 16.03 -9.23
N GLU A 11 4.84 15.94 -9.66
CA GLU A 11 5.34 14.82 -10.45
C GLU A 11 5.38 13.57 -9.57
N GLU A 12 4.34 12.76 -9.73
CA GLU A 12 4.15 11.49 -9.03
C GLU A 12 5.39 10.58 -9.15
N ALA A 13 6.09 10.66 -10.27
CA ALA A 13 7.34 9.95 -10.52
C ALA A 13 8.47 10.35 -9.55
N VAL A 14 8.60 11.64 -9.21
CA VAL A 14 9.62 12.14 -8.29
C VAL A 14 9.33 11.66 -6.87
N HIS A 15 8.09 11.82 -6.40
CA HIS A 15 7.68 11.36 -5.07
C HIS A 15 7.76 9.84 -4.92
N THR A 16 7.41 9.09 -5.97
CA THR A 16 7.59 7.63 -6.04
C THR A 16 9.07 7.24 -5.97
N GLY A 17 9.94 7.99 -6.66
CA GLY A 17 11.39 7.83 -6.59
C GLY A 17 11.92 8.05 -5.17
N LEU A 18 11.49 9.15 -4.52
CA LEU A 18 11.82 9.41 -3.12
C LEU A 18 11.34 8.28 -2.21
N ALA A 19 10.07 7.87 -2.31
CA ALA A 19 9.53 6.79 -1.48
C ALA A 19 10.44 5.54 -1.53
N LYS A 20 10.87 5.13 -2.72
CA LYS A 20 11.79 3.99 -2.90
C LYS A 20 13.15 4.21 -2.23
N VAL A 21 13.70 5.42 -2.27
CA VAL A 21 14.96 5.77 -1.58
C VAL A 21 14.77 5.74 -0.06
N TYR A 22 13.65 6.25 0.46
CA TYR A 22 13.34 6.21 1.90
C TYR A 22 13.18 4.77 2.41
N ILE A 23 12.54 3.91 1.62
CA ILE A 23 12.41 2.47 1.89
C ILE A 23 13.78 1.78 1.83
N ASP A 24 14.58 2.05 0.79
CA ASP A 24 15.91 1.44 0.63
C ASP A 24 16.91 1.90 1.70
N GLY A 25 16.88 3.18 2.05
CA GLY A 25 17.70 3.78 3.11
C GLY A 25 17.19 3.47 4.53
N ASN A 26 16.04 2.81 4.66
CA ASN A 26 15.38 2.50 5.93
C ASN A 26 15.22 3.74 6.85
N VAL A 27 14.95 4.90 6.26
CA VAL A 27 14.81 6.18 6.98
C VAL A 27 13.33 6.47 7.18
N SER A 28 12.72 5.93 8.24
CA SER A 28 11.31 6.20 8.60
C SER A 28 10.33 6.22 7.41
N PRO A 29 10.27 5.16 6.58
CA PRO A 29 9.46 5.13 5.37
C PRO A 29 7.96 5.28 5.66
N GLU A 30 7.47 4.75 6.80
CA GLU A 30 6.08 4.93 7.25
C GLU A 30 5.69 6.41 7.31
N HIS A 31 6.53 7.25 7.93
CA HIS A 31 6.24 8.67 8.08
C HIS A 31 6.17 9.38 6.72
N PHE A 32 7.02 8.99 5.77
CA PHE A 32 6.96 9.53 4.41
C PHE A 32 5.67 9.10 3.70
N LEU A 33 5.30 7.82 3.81
CA LEU A 33 4.08 7.28 3.19
C LEU A 33 2.81 7.88 3.80
N GLU A 34 2.82 8.22 5.08
CA GLU A 34 1.70 8.87 5.77
C GLU A 34 1.60 10.36 5.48
N THR A 35 2.73 11.07 5.39
CA THR A 35 2.73 12.53 5.21
C THR A 35 2.56 12.92 3.75
N ASN A 36 3.09 12.11 2.83
CA ASN A 36 3.05 12.40 1.42
C ASN A 36 1.80 11.81 0.75
N ASN A 37 1.17 12.56 -0.15
CA ASN A 37 -0.02 12.11 -0.90
C ASN A 37 0.23 12.06 -2.42
N PHE A 38 1.40 12.49 -2.87
CA PHE A 38 1.70 12.72 -4.28
C PHE A 38 2.50 11.58 -4.91
N TYR A 39 2.75 10.48 -4.20
CA TYR A 39 3.42 9.30 -4.77
C TYR A 39 2.41 8.30 -5.32
N ASN A 40 2.85 7.49 -6.28
CA ASN A 40 2.05 6.41 -6.82
C ASN A 40 1.97 5.27 -5.80
N THR A 41 0.82 5.14 -5.14
CA THR A 41 0.58 4.13 -4.10
C THR A 41 0.67 2.71 -4.63
N GLU A 42 0.29 2.45 -5.88
CA GLU A 42 0.42 1.13 -6.51
C GLU A 42 1.88 0.76 -6.78
N ALA A 43 2.65 1.67 -7.38
CA ALA A 43 4.04 1.43 -7.70
C ALA A 43 4.93 1.30 -6.45
N VAL A 44 4.64 2.09 -5.41
CA VAL A 44 5.30 1.98 -4.11
C VAL A 44 4.86 0.72 -3.37
N GLY A 45 3.56 0.41 -3.36
CA GLY A 45 3.02 -0.82 -2.78
C GLY A 45 3.69 -2.07 -3.35
N LYS A 46 3.75 -2.19 -4.69
CA LYS A 46 4.45 -3.28 -5.40
C LYS A 46 5.94 -3.38 -5.08
N TYR A 47 6.56 -2.24 -4.79
CA TYR A 47 7.96 -2.22 -4.38
C TYR A 47 8.13 -2.68 -2.93
N CYS A 48 7.22 -2.26 -2.04
CA CYS A 48 7.19 -2.67 -0.64
C CYS A 48 6.83 -4.15 -0.47
N GLU A 49 5.97 -4.73 -1.32
CA GLU A 49 5.55 -6.15 -1.23
C GLU A 49 6.73 -7.12 -1.13
N LYS A 50 7.86 -6.82 -1.77
CA LYS A 50 9.07 -7.66 -1.75
C LYS A 50 10.05 -7.36 -0.62
N ARG A 51 9.94 -6.19 0.01
CA ARG A 51 10.86 -5.75 1.09
C ARG A 51 10.18 -5.83 2.45
N ASP A 52 9.07 -5.11 2.58
CA ASP A 52 8.32 -4.93 3.80
C ASP A 52 6.82 -4.91 3.46
N PRO A 53 6.14 -6.06 3.59
CA PRO A 53 4.73 -6.16 3.22
C PRO A 53 3.82 -5.30 4.12
N TYR A 54 4.28 -4.92 5.33
CA TYR A 54 3.60 -3.94 6.17
C TYR A 54 3.58 -2.54 5.53
N LEU A 55 4.70 -2.08 4.96
CA LEU A 55 4.77 -0.80 4.25
C LEU A 55 3.88 -0.81 2.99
N ALA A 56 3.75 -1.96 2.35
CA ALA A 56 2.85 -2.13 1.21
C ALA A 56 1.39 -1.92 1.64
N VAL A 57 0.97 -2.49 2.77
CA VAL A 57 -0.38 -2.27 3.33
C VAL A 57 -0.63 -0.79 3.62
N VAL A 58 0.33 -0.07 4.20
CA VAL A 58 0.20 1.37 4.46
C VAL A 58 0.00 2.17 3.16
N ALA A 59 0.82 1.88 2.14
CA ALA A 59 0.71 2.52 0.83
C ALA A 59 -0.64 2.20 0.14
N TYR A 60 -1.07 0.93 0.13
CA TYR A 60 -2.33 0.54 -0.48
C TYR A 60 -3.55 1.06 0.27
N ARG A 61 -3.50 1.13 1.61
CA ARG A 61 -4.54 1.74 2.45
C ARG A 61 -4.76 3.20 2.08
N LYS A 62 -3.67 3.92 1.84
CA LYS A 62 -3.66 5.31 1.39
C LYS A 62 -4.27 5.47 -0.01
N GLY A 63 -3.87 4.59 -0.94
CA GLY A 63 -4.30 4.59 -2.34
C GLY A 63 -5.71 4.08 -2.59
N LYS A 64 -6.39 3.55 -1.56
CA LYS A 64 -7.64 2.79 -1.70
C LYS A 64 -7.52 1.62 -2.69
N CYS A 65 -6.35 0.99 -2.74
CA CYS A 65 -6.09 -0.17 -3.57
C CYS A 65 -6.51 -1.45 -2.82
N ASP A 66 -7.82 -1.62 -2.61
CA ASP A 66 -8.36 -2.66 -1.75
C ASP A 66 -7.99 -4.09 -2.24
N ASP A 67 -8.04 -4.32 -3.55
CA ASP A 67 -7.68 -5.59 -4.19
C ASP A 67 -6.23 -5.99 -3.95
N GLU A 68 -5.30 -5.06 -4.19
CA GLU A 68 -3.86 -5.31 -4.10
C GLU A 68 -3.43 -5.45 -2.63
N LEU A 69 -4.08 -4.71 -1.71
CA LEU A 69 -3.90 -4.87 -0.27
C LEU A 69 -4.30 -6.28 0.17
N ILE A 70 -5.51 -6.73 -0.17
CA ILE A 70 -6.01 -8.07 0.20
C ILE A 70 -5.10 -9.17 -0.37
N LYS A 71 -4.60 -9.00 -1.59
CA LYS A 71 -3.68 -9.96 -2.21
C LYS A 71 -2.35 -10.01 -1.46
N THR A 72 -1.76 -8.84 -1.19
CA THR A 72 -0.51 -8.72 -0.44
C THR A 72 -0.62 -9.34 0.94
N THR A 73 -1.71 -9.06 1.66
CA THR A 73 -1.91 -9.56 3.02
C THR A 73 -2.18 -11.06 3.05
N ASN A 74 -2.88 -11.61 2.05
CA ASN A 74 -3.07 -13.05 1.93
C ASN A 74 -1.75 -13.77 1.63
N ASP A 75 -0.93 -13.25 0.71
CA ASP A 75 0.35 -13.85 0.33
C ASP A 75 1.38 -13.82 1.48
N ASN A 76 1.38 -12.73 2.25
CA ASN A 76 2.31 -12.50 3.36
C ASN A 76 1.76 -12.89 4.75
N ALA A 77 0.58 -13.52 4.81
CA ALA A 77 -0.11 -13.89 6.05
C ALA A 77 -0.34 -12.72 7.04
N LEU A 78 -0.52 -11.49 6.54
CA LEU A 78 -0.78 -10.27 7.32
C LEU A 78 -2.28 -10.12 7.68
N PHE A 79 -2.89 -11.19 8.19
CA PHE A 79 -4.34 -11.22 8.46
C PHE A 79 -4.80 -10.22 9.53
N LYS A 80 -3.93 -9.88 10.50
CA LYS A 80 -4.24 -8.86 11.52
C LYS A 80 -4.42 -7.47 10.91
N GLU A 81 -3.54 -7.11 9.99
CA GLU A 81 -3.57 -5.83 9.29
C GLU A 81 -4.75 -5.76 8.33
N GLN A 82 -5.00 -6.87 7.62
CA GLN A 82 -6.16 -7.03 6.76
C GLN A 82 -7.47 -6.88 7.53
N ALA A 83 -7.63 -7.55 8.68
CA ALA A 83 -8.81 -7.39 9.53
C ALA A 83 -8.99 -5.95 10.00
N ARG A 84 -7.90 -5.29 10.43
CA ARG A 84 -7.93 -3.89 10.86
C ARG A 84 -8.35 -2.95 9.72
N TYR A 85 -7.86 -3.19 8.49
CA TYR A 85 -8.26 -2.43 7.31
C TYR A 85 -9.73 -2.63 6.93
N LEU A 86 -10.21 -3.87 6.94
CA LEU A 86 -11.61 -4.20 6.64
C LEU A 86 -12.59 -3.57 7.63
N VAL A 87 -12.22 -3.55 8.92
CA VAL A 87 -13.00 -2.87 9.97
C VAL A 87 -13.02 -1.36 9.77
N ASP A 88 -11.90 -0.77 9.34
CA ASP A 88 -11.80 0.68 9.09
C ASP A 88 -12.57 1.13 7.83
N ARG A 89 -12.60 0.29 6.78
CA ARG A 89 -13.35 0.59 5.55
C ARG A 89 -14.85 0.31 5.67
N GLU A 90 -15.26 -0.57 6.57
CA GLU A 90 -16.66 -0.96 6.79
C GLU A 90 -17.39 -1.40 5.50
N GLU A 91 -16.66 -1.89 4.49
CA GLU A 91 -17.23 -2.17 3.16
C GLU A 91 -17.64 -3.63 2.98
N PRO A 92 -18.95 -3.93 2.87
CA PRO A 92 -19.45 -5.30 2.87
C PRO A 92 -18.96 -6.14 1.68
N GLU A 93 -18.57 -5.50 0.57
CA GLU A 93 -18.00 -6.18 -0.59
C GLU A 93 -16.59 -6.71 -0.32
N LEU A 94 -15.76 -5.95 0.42
CA LEU A 94 -14.43 -6.39 0.83
C LEU A 94 -14.50 -7.54 1.83
N TRP A 95 -15.44 -7.47 2.78
CA TRP A 95 -15.71 -8.56 3.71
C TRP A 95 -16.13 -9.84 2.99
N LYS A 96 -17.02 -9.77 1.99
CA LYS A 96 -17.41 -10.92 1.17
C LYS A 96 -16.22 -11.52 0.41
N LYS A 97 -15.33 -10.67 -0.10
CA LYS A 97 -14.15 -11.11 -0.86
C LYS A 97 -13.16 -11.88 0.03
N VAL A 98 -12.90 -11.36 1.22
CA VAL A 98 -11.98 -11.98 2.19
C VAL A 98 -12.59 -13.21 2.86
N LEU A 99 -13.88 -13.19 3.17
CA LEU A 99 -14.61 -14.32 3.74
C LEU A 99 -15.09 -15.33 2.67
N SER A 100 -14.75 -15.11 1.40
CA SER A 100 -15.14 -16.01 0.31
C SER A 100 -14.59 -17.41 0.54
N SER A 101 -15.32 -18.42 0.06
CA SER A 101 -14.99 -19.84 0.25
C SER A 101 -13.71 -20.24 -0.48
N GLU A 102 -13.25 -19.42 -1.42
CA GLU A 102 -11.98 -19.56 -2.13
C GLU A 102 -10.76 -19.15 -1.30
N ASN A 103 -10.93 -18.46 -0.17
CA ASN A 103 -9.84 -18.12 0.73
C ASN A 103 -9.60 -19.25 1.75
N PRO A 104 -8.52 -20.04 1.62
CA PRO A 104 -8.18 -21.07 2.61
C PRO A 104 -7.86 -20.48 3.99
N HIS A 105 -7.55 -19.17 4.04
CA HIS A 105 -7.20 -18.44 5.25
C HIS A 105 -8.38 -17.71 5.92
N ARG A 106 -9.63 -17.95 5.50
CA ARG A 106 -10.83 -17.28 6.05
C ARG A 106 -10.97 -17.36 7.57
N LYS A 107 -10.38 -18.38 8.21
CA LYS A 107 -10.40 -18.57 9.67
C LYS A 107 -9.36 -17.74 10.43
N LEU A 108 -8.38 -17.17 9.75
CA LEU A 108 -7.30 -16.38 10.35
C LEU A 108 -7.61 -14.87 10.33
N VAL A 109 -8.66 -14.47 9.60
CA VAL A 109 -9.09 -13.06 9.46
C VAL A 109 -10.25 -12.70 10.40
N VAL A 110 -10.78 -13.67 11.16
CA VAL A 110 -11.85 -13.50 12.16
C VAL A 110 -11.31 -13.63 13.57
#